data_AF-A0A7C7W8I1-F1
#
_entry.id   AF-A0A7C7W8I1-F1
#
_cell.length_a   1.000
_cell.length_b   1.000
_cell.length_c   1.000
_cell.angle_alpha   90.00
_cell.angle_beta   90.00
_cell.angle_gamma   90.00
#
_symmetry.space_group_name_H-M   'P 1'
#
loop_
_entity.id
_entity.type
_entity.pdbx_description
1 polymer ?
#
loop_
_entity_poly.entity_id
_entity_poly.type
_entity_poly.pdbx_seq_one_letter_code
_entity_poly.pdbx_strand_id
1 'polypeptide(L)'
;MIFKFGFLGGIVSFYLSAIGMTETFSQRYLIGSLLSMGLLFVSSGGIVAGTLTAIAMKKDEITTHKNVEMWWNSIFAGLLASIPSLILIFLIEILVVPQTGQDVVFRWRDMFVNFSPTLVEILTFGQGLALGIPLLVIFFALMGALGAAFVLLPDRLRIALINGFAWTLGIGIFSENVTQILTQVANRDIINFLFLQKTLNIPAAIL
;
A
#
# COMPACT_ATOMS: atom_id res chain seq x y z
N MET A 1 -6.19 -16.54 -15.42
CA MET A 1 -5.11 -16.30 -14.42
C MET A 1 -5.22 -14.92 -13.78
N ILE A 2 -5.40 -13.87 -14.57
CA ILE A 2 -5.54 -12.46 -14.12
C ILE A 2 -6.53 -12.31 -12.95
N PHE A 3 -7.74 -12.87 -13.05
CA PHE A 3 -8.73 -12.81 -11.97
C PHE A 3 -8.22 -13.39 -10.65
N LYS A 4 -7.54 -14.54 -10.68
CA LYS A 4 -7.04 -15.20 -9.45
C LYS A 4 -6.02 -14.31 -8.74
N PHE A 5 -5.06 -13.74 -9.48
CA PHE A 5 -4.02 -12.89 -8.91
C PHE A 5 -4.52 -11.50 -8.52
N GLY A 6 -5.44 -10.92 -9.30
CA GLY A 6 -6.13 -9.68 -8.97
C GLY A 6 -6.88 -9.79 -7.65
N PHE A 7 -7.76 -10.80 -7.51
CA PHE A 7 -8.47 -11.02 -6.26
C PHE A 7 -7.55 -11.36 -5.10
N LEU A 8 -6.49 -12.15 -5.32
CA LEU A 8 -5.52 -12.46 -4.25
C LEU A 8 -4.86 -11.18 -3.70
N GLY A 9 -4.36 -10.31 -4.58
CA GLY A 9 -3.77 -9.03 -4.17
C GLY A 9 -4.79 -8.14 -3.46
N GLY A 10 -6.01 -8.06 -3.98
CA GLY A 10 -7.08 -7.31 -3.32
C GLY A 10 -7.44 -7.86 -1.94
N ILE A 11 -7.51 -9.18 -1.78
CA ILE A 11 -7.77 -9.84 -0.49
C ILE A 11 -6.66 -9.53 0.51
N VAL A 12 -5.41 -9.47 0.08
CA VAL A 12 -4.28 -9.07 0.97
C VAL A 12 -4.46 -7.63 1.46
N SER A 13 -4.74 -6.67 0.57
CA SER A 13 -4.99 -5.27 0.96
C SER A 13 -6.22 -5.14 1.85
N PHE A 14 -7.32 -5.83 1.50
CA PHE A 14 -8.53 -5.91 2.29
C PHE A 14 -8.23 -6.42 3.69
N TYR A 15 -7.52 -7.54 3.79
CA TYR A 15 -7.20 -8.16 5.07
C TYR A 15 -6.37 -7.24 5.95
N LEU A 16 -5.26 -6.68 5.42
CA LEU A 16 -4.41 -5.75 6.15
C LEU A 16 -5.19 -4.52 6.66
N SER A 17 -6.12 -4.03 5.85
CA SER A 17 -6.99 -2.91 6.23
C SER A 17 -8.02 -3.32 7.29
N ALA A 18 -8.68 -4.45 7.10
CA ALA A 18 -9.69 -4.99 8.00
C ALA A 18 -9.15 -5.37 9.38
N ILE A 19 -7.88 -5.78 9.50
CA ILE A 19 -7.23 -6.03 10.78
C ILE A 19 -6.68 -4.76 11.46
N GLY A 20 -6.86 -3.59 10.84
CA GLY A 20 -6.46 -2.30 11.41
C GLY A 20 -4.99 -1.92 11.21
N MET A 21 -4.20 -2.70 10.46
CA MET A 21 -2.79 -2.36 10.19
C MET A 21 -2.69 -1.06 9.38
N THR A 22 -3.53 -0.90 8.35
CA THR A 22 -3.55 0.31 7.53
C THR A 22 -3.80 1.57 8.36
N GLU A 23 -4.80 1.54 9.25
CA GLU A 23 -5.15 2.67 10.11
C GLU A 23 -4.07 2.94 11.15
N THR A 24 -3.65 1.92 11.90
CA THR A 24 -2.66 2.03 12.99
C THR A 24 -1.34 2.60 12.50
N PHE A 25 -0.92 2.23 11.29
CA PHE A 25 0.34 2.66 10.70
C PHE A 25 0.22 3.84 9.73
N SER A 26 -0.99 4.39 9.53
CA SER A 26 -1.20 5.54 8.64
C SER A 26 -0.46 6.80 9.11
N GLN A 27 -0.33 6.99 10.42
CA GLN A 27 0.39 8.12 11.02
C GLN A 27 1.91 7.97 10.98
N ARG A 28 2.41 6.77 10.65
CA ARG A 28 3.85 6.49 10.56
C ARG A 28 4.32 6.69 9.13
N TYR A 29 4.93 7.84 8.90
CA TYR A 29 5.56 8.15 7.64
C TYR A 29 6.94 7.53 7.53
N LEU A 30 7.21 6.91 6.38
CA LEU A 30 8.51 6.30 6.08
C LEU A 30 9.44 7.30 5.39
N ILE A 31 8.90 8.07 4.45
CA ILE A 31 9.66 9.03 3.64
C ILE A 31 8.93 10.37 3.66
N GLY A 32 9.45 11.32 4.44
CA GLY A 32 8.88 12.65 4.61
C GLY A 32 7.37 12.61 4.93
N SER A 33 6.56 13.33 4.15
CA SER A 33 5.09 13.30 4.21
C SER A 33 4.45 12.54 3.04
N LEU A 34 5.26 11.99 2.13
CA LEU A 34 4.78 11.44 0.86
C LEU A 34 4.36 9.98 0.97
N LEU A 35 5.04 9.19 1.79
CA LEU A 35 4.82 7.74 1.88
C LEU A 35 4.57 7.32 3.33
N SER A 36 3.32 6.98 3.65
CA SER A 36 2.95 6.36 4.93
C SER A 36 2.98 4.83 4.85
N MET A 37 3.22 4.17 5.98
CA MET A 37 3.11 2.71 6.06
C MET A 37 1.69 2.21 5.76
N GLY A 38 0.67 2.97 6.16
CA GLY A 38 -0.72 2.67 5.80
C GLY A 38 -0.91 2.58 4.29
N LEU A 39 -0.41 3.57 3.55
CA LEU A 39 -0.49 3.58 2.08
C LEU A 39 0.30 2.41 1.47
N LEU A 40 1.43 2.02 2.06
CA LEU A 40 2.17 0.84 1.61
C LEU A 40 1.35 -0.44 1.75
N PHE A 41 0.68 -0.66 2.87
CA PHE A 41 -0.17 -1.84 3.06
C PHE A 41 -1.30 -1.90 2.04
N VAL A 42 -1.94 -0.77 1.75
CA VAL A 42 -2.98 -0.69 0.70
C VAL A 42 -2.37 -0.95 -0.68
N SER A 43 -1.26 -0.30 -1.00
CA SER A 43 -0.58 -0.43 -2.30
C SER A 43 -0.09 -1.84 -2.59
N SER A 44 0.26 -2.61 -1.54
CA SER A 44 0.75 -3.98 -1.67
C SER A 44 -0.23 -4.87 -2.43
N GLY A 45 -1.54 -4.65 -2.30
CA GLY A 45 -2.53 -5.45 -3.00
C GLY A 45 -2.41 -5.30 -4.52
N GLY A 46 -2.31 -4.07 -5.00
CA GLY A 46 -2.10 -3.78 -6.42
C GLY A 46 -0.74 -4.27 -6.93
N ILE A 47 0.33 -4.01 -6.16
CA ILE A 47 1.69 -4.43 -6.54
C ILE A 47 1.81 -5.96 -6.62
N VAL A 48 1.29 -6.68 -5.62
CA VAL A 48 1.31 -8.15 -5.60
C VAL A 48 0.48 -8.72 -6.75
N ALA A 49 -0.71 -8.17 -7.01
CA ALA A 49 -1.55 -8.59 -8.13
C ALA A 49 -0.82 -8.43 -9.49
N GLY A 50 -0.20 -7.27 -9.72
CA GLY A 50 0.55 -6.99 -10.94
C GLY A 50 1.79 -7.87 -11.09
N THR A 51 2.57 -8.00 -10.02
CA THR A 51 3.82 -8.79 -10.00
C THR A 51 3.54 -10.27 -10.26
N LEU A 52 2.55 -10.86 -9.58
CA LEU A 52 2.20 -12.28 -9.77
C LEU A 52 1.66 -12.55 -11.18
N THR A 53 0.86 -11.63 -11.73
CA THR A 53 0.33 -11.73 -13.09
C THR A 53 1.46 -11.68 -14.12
N ALA A 54 2.40 -10.74 -13.97
CA ALA A 54 3.55 -10.60 -14.85
C ALA A 54 4.48 -11.83 -14.78
N ILE A 55 4.76 -12.37 -13.58
CA ILE A 55 5.56 -13.59 -13.42
C ILE A 55 4.89 -14.79 -14.10
N ALA A 56 3.58 -14.97 -13.90
CA ALA A 56 2.84 -16.06 -14.51
C ALA A 56 2.88 -15.98 -16.05
N MET A 57 2.71 -14.78 -16.61
CA MET A 57 2.77 -14.58 -18.05
C MET A 57 4.17 -14.78 -18.65
N LYS A 58 5.22 -14.45 -17.91
CA LYS A 58 6.61 -14.70 -18.33
C LYS A 58 6.93 -16.20 -18.38
N LYS A 59 6.30 -16.99 -17.50
CA LYS A 59 6.52 -18.45 -17.42
C LYS A 59 5.80 -19.24 -18.53
N ASP A 60 4.69 -18.74 -19.05
CA ASP A 60 3.93 -19.33 -20.18
C ASP A 60 4.57 -19.01 -21.56
N GLU A 61 5.90 -19.13 -21.64
CA GLU A 61 6.79 -18.62 -22.70
C GLU A 61 6.59 -19.35 -24.05
N ILE A 62 5.70 -18.85 -24.92
CA ILE A 62 5.57 -19.32 -26.33
C ILE A 62 5.59 -18.20 -27.40
N THR A 63 5.40 -16.90 -27.11
CA THR A 63 5.33 -15.88 -28.21
C THR A 63 5.96 -14.51 -27.95
N THR A 64 6.71 -14.05 -28.95
CA THR A 64 7.69 -12.96 -29.03
C THR A 64 7.12 -11.51 -28.96
N HIS A 65 5.81 -11.29 -28.84
CA HIS A 65 5.18 -9.95 -28.91
C HIS A 65 4.46 -9.50 -27.61
N LYS A 66 4.72 -10.15 -26.47
CA LYS A 66 3.84 -10.13 -25.29
C LYS A 66 4.06 -9.02 -24.26
N ASN A 67 5.04 -8.12 -24.45
CA ASN A 67 5.32 -7.09 -23.44
C ASN A 67 4.13 -6.15 -23.23
N VAL A 68 3.48 -5.71 -24.31
CA VAL A 68 2.30 -4.82 -24.25
C VAL A 68 1.10 -5.51 -23.60
N GLU A 69 0.86 -6.79 -23.91
CA GLU A 69 -0.21 -7.57 -23.28
C GLU A 69 0.03 -7.76 -21.78
N MET A 70 1.28 -7.95 -21.37
CA MET A 70 1.64 -8.09 -19.96
C MET A 70 1.34 -6.82 -19.17
N TRP A 71 1.63 -5.64 -19.73
CA TRP A 71 1.28 -4.36 -19.10
C TRP A 71 -0.23 -4.23 -18.90
N TRP A 72 -1.02 -4.47 -19.94
CA TRP A 72 -2.48 -4.38 -19.84
C TRP A 72 -3.05 -5.39 -18.85
N ASN A 73 -2.61 -6.64 -18.89
CA ASN A 73 -3.10 -7.67 -17.97
C ASN A 73 -2.75 -7.38 -16.52
N SER A 74 -1.62 -6.73 -16.27
CA SER A 74 -1.22 -6.35 -14.91
C SER A 74 -1.97 -5.10 -14.41
N ILE A 75 -2.27 -4.16 -15.29
CA ILE A 75 -3.19 -3.04 -15.01
C ILE A 75 -4.57 -3.59 -14.65
N PHE A 76 -5.11 -4.51 -15.43
CA PHE A 76 -6.40 -5.17 -15.14
C PHE A 76 -6.36 -5.98 -13.85
N ALA A 77 -5.26 -6.68 -13.57
CA ALA A 77 -5.09 -7.37 -12.28
C ALA A 77 -5.11 -6.37 -11.11
N GLY A 78 -4.45 -5.21 -11.26
CA GLY A 78 -4.50 -4.12 -10.30
C GLY A 78 -5.92 -3.58 -10.10
N LEU A 79 -6.63 -3.28 -11.18
CA LEU A 79 -8.05 -2.87 -11.14
C LEU A 79 -8.92 -3.89 -10.40
N LEU A 80 -8.75 -5.18 -10.67
CA LEU A 80 -9.49 -6.22 -9.96
C LEU A 80 -9.10 -6.32 -8.48
N ALA A 81 -7.85 -6.00 -8.13
CA ALA A 81 -7.39 -5.95 -6.74
C ALA A 81 -8.01 -4.78 -5.96
N SER A 82 -8.58 -3.76 -6.60
CA SER A 82 -9.30 -2.71 -5.89
C SER A 82 -10.67 -3.19 -5.38
N ILE A 83 -11.27 -4.22 -5.99
CA ILE A 83 -12.64 -4.67 -5.69
C ILE A 83 -12.80 -5.05 -4.21
N PRO A 84 -11.95 -5.88 -3.59
CA PRO A 84 -12.09 -6.17 -2.16
C PRO A 84 -11.99 -4.92 -1.27
N SER A 85 -11.06 -4.00 -1.56
CA SER A 85 -10.95 -2.74 -0.82
C SER A 85 -12.19 -1.85 -0.99
N LEU A 86 -12.82 -1.84 -2.17
CA LEU A 86 -14.09 -1.15 -2.38
C LEU A 86 -15.23 -1.79 -1.58
N ILE A 87 -15.30 -3.13 -1.56
CA ILE A 87 -16.27 -3.86 -0.73
C ILE A 87 -16.10 -3.47 0.74
N LEU A 88 -14.87 -3.34 1.23
CA LEU A 88 -14.61 -2.88 2.60
C LEU A 88 -15.17 -1.49 2.85
N ILE A 89 -14.92 -0.53 1.96
CA ILE A 89 -15.45 0.83 2.07
C ILE A 89 -16.98 0.81 2.17
N PHE A 90 -17.66 0.11 1.25
CA PHE A 90 -19.12 0.01 1.28
C PHE A 90 -19.64 -0.68 2.53
N LEU A 91 -18.94 -1.72 3.02
CA LEU A 91 -19.30 -2.43 4.22
C LEU A 91 -19.23 -1.52 5.46
N ILE A 92 -18.19 -0.70 5.56
CA ILE A 92 -18.04 0.28 6.65
C ILE A 92 -19.11 1.38 6.55
N GLU A 93 -19.33 1.94 5.36
CA GLU A 93 -20.26 3.04 5.14
C GLU A 93 -21.72 2.63 5.40
N ILE A 94 -22.09 1.39 5.08
CA ILE A 94 -23.46 0.90 5.24
C ILE A 94 -23.70 0.35 6.67
N LEU A 95 -22.74 -0.39 7.23
CA LEU A 95 -22.96 -1.09 8.51
C LEU A 95 -22.48 -0.32 9.73
N VAL A 96 -21.45 0.53 9.61
CA VAL A 96 -20.81 1.16 10.78
C VAL A 96 -21.15 2.63 10.90
N VAL A 97 -21.01 3.40 9.82
CA VAL A 97 -21.21 4.86 9.86
C VAL A 97 -22.61 5.26 10.37
N PRO A 98 -23.72 4.63 9.93
CA PRO A 98 -25.07 5.01 10.35
C PRO A 98 -25.34 4.74 11.84
N GLN A 99 -24.53 3.89 12.48
CA GLN A 99 -24.70 3.51 13.89
C GLN A 99 -23.95 4.45 14.86
N THR A 100 -23.24 5.44 14.34
CA THR A 100 -22.47 6.39 15.16
C THR A 100 -23.41 7.43 15.78
N GLY A 101 -23.69 7.29 17.09
CA GLY A 101 -24.49 8.27 17.86
C GLY A 101 -25.96 7.91 18.06
N GLN A 102 -26.38 6.71 17.66
CA GLN A 102 -27.72 6.18 17.97
C GLN A 102 -27.61 5.04 18.99
N ASP A 103 -28.60 4.93 19.89
CA ASP A 103 -28.74 3.80 20.81
C ASP A 103 -29.26 2.57 20.04
N VAL A 104 -28.36 1.94 19.27
CA VAL A 104 -28.66 0.71 18.52
C VAL A 104 -28.39 -0.50 19.41
N VAL A 105 -29.34 -1.43 19.48
CA VAL A 105 -29.22 -2.68 20.26
C VAL A 105 -28.07 -3.56 19.78
N PHE A 106 -27.69 -3.46 18.50
CA PHE A 106 -26.60 -4.22 17.89
C PHE A 106 -25.63 -3.29 17.17
N ARG A 107 -24.38 -3.21 17.67
CA ARG A 107 -23.32 -2.36 17.13
C ARG A 107 -22.30 -3.21 16.39
N TRP A 108 -22.25 -3.12 15.06
CA TRP A 108 -21.29 -3.88 14.25
C TRP A 108 -19.83 -3.59 14.60
N ARG A 109 -19.55 -2.37 15.08
CA ARG A 109 -18.22 -1.95 15.51
C ARG A 109 -17.70 -2.75 16.71
N ASP A 110 -18.57 -3.32 17.54
CA ASP A 110 -18.14 -4.14 18.67
C ASP A 110 -17.57 -5.50 18.21
N MET A 111 -17.99 -5.96 17.02
CA MET A 111 -17.45 -7.16 16.36
C MET A 111 -16.29 -6.84 15.41
N PHE A 112 -16.36 -5.68 14.73
CA PHE A 112 -15.37 -5.22 13.76
C PHE A 112 -14.78 -3.88 14.21
N VAL A 113 -13.99 -3.91 15.28
CA VAL A 113 -13.44 -2.70 15.93
C VAL A 113 -12.61 -1.86 14.97
N ASN A 114 -11.94 -2.50 14.01
CA ASN A 114 -11.07 -1.85 13.02
C ASN A 114 -11.83 -1.28 11.81
N PHE A 115 -13.15 -1.50 11.73
CA PHE A 115 -13.98 -0.92 10.67
C PHE A 115 -14.33 0.49 11.10
N SER A 116 -13.45 1.44 10.79
CA SER A 116 -13.56 2.81 11.26
C SER A 116 -13.84 3.79 10.11
N PRO A 117 -14.47 4.95 10.38
CA PRO A 117 -14.56 6.04 9.40
C PRO A 117 -13.18 6.52 8.93
N THR A 118 -12.18 6.49 9.80
CA THR A 118 -10.79 6.86 9.48
C THR A 118 -10.20 5.94 8.43
N LEU A 119 -10.52 4.64 8.46
CA LEU A 119 -10.08 3.71 7.41
C LEU A 119 -10.70 4.06 6.04
N VAL A 120 -11.97 4.47 6.00
CA VAL A 120 -12.61 4.95 4.77
C VAL A 120 -11.91 6.22 4.27
N GLU A 121 -11.59 7.15 5.16
CA GLU A 121 -10.85 8.37 4.80
C GLU A 121 -9.48 8.04 4.20
N ILE A 122 -8.73 7.10 4.78
CA ILE A 122 -7.44 6.66 4.25
C ILE A 122 -7.60 6.01 2.87
N LEU A 123 -8.56 5.09 2.71
CA LEU A 123 -8.79 4.40 1.44
C LEU A 123 -9.35 5.32 0.35
N THR A 124 -9.98 6.44 0.73
CA THR A 124 -10.49 7.47 -0.19
C THR A 124 -9.55 8.66 -0.35
N PHE A 125 -8.34 8.59 0.21
CA PHE A 125 -7.34 9.67 0.20
C PHE A 125 -7.86 11.01 0.76
N GLY A 126 -8.81 10.96 1.69
CA GLY A 126 -9.47 12.14 2.26
C GLY A 126 -10.37 12.90 1.29
N GLN A 127 -10.64 12.37 0.10
CA GLN A 127 -11.44 13.04 -0.94
C GLN A 127 -12.94 12.70 -0.89
N GLY A 128 -13.37 11.96 0.14
CA GLY A 128 -14.72 11.43 0.25
C GLY A 128 -15.01 10.32 -0.77
N LEU A 129 -16.23 9.77 -0.73
CA LEU A 129 -16.56 8.57 -1.52
C LEU A 129 -16.60 8.83 -3.04
N ALA A 130 -17.17 9.97 -3.47
CA ALA A 130 -17.41 10.26 -4.88
C ALA A 130 -16.11 10.38 -5.69
N LEU A 131 -15.09 11.05 -5.14
CA LEU A 131 -13.78 11.19 -5.78
C LEU A 131 -12.79 10.11 -5.31
N GLY A 132 -12.89 9.66 -4.06
CA GLY A 132 -11.97 8.67 -3.50
C GLY A 132 -12.08 7.28 -4.13
N ILE A 133 -13.28 6.81 -4.45
CA ILE A 133 -13.49 5.51 -5.13
C ILE A 133 -12.76 5.46 -6.49
N PRO A 134 -13.00 6.38 -7.44
CA PRO A 134 -12.29 6.33 -8.72
C PRO A 134 -10.79 6.54 -8.55
N LEU A 135 -10.35 7.39 -7.61
CA LEU A 135 -8.92 7.54 -7.29
C LEU A 135 -8.30 6.24 -6.79
N LEU A 136 -8.99 5.49 -5.92
CA LEU A 136 -8.51 4.20 -5.42
C LEU A 136 -8.38 3.17 -6.54
N VAL A 137 -9.38 3.12 -7.43
CA VAL A 137 -9.35 2.22 -8.60
C VAL A 137 -8.15 2.55 -9.50
N ILE A 138 -7.95 3.83 -9.82
CA ILE A 138 -6.80 4.30 -10.62
C ILE A 138 -5.48 3.98 -9.89
N PHE A 139 -5.41 4.24 -8.59
CA PHE A 139 -4.24 3.95 -7.78
C PHE A 139 -3.85 2.47 -7.84
N PHE A 140 -4.81 1.57 -7.66
CA PHE A 140 -4.58 0.13 -7.76
C PHE A 140 -4.16 -0.30 -9.17
N ALA A 141 -4.72 0.32 -10.22
CA ALA A 141 -4.30 0.10 -11.61
C ALA A 141 -2.83 0.48 -11.83
N LEU A 142 -2.42 1.65 -11.30
CA LEU A 142 -1.03 2.13 -11.36
C LEU A 142 -0.09 1.21 -10.55
N MET A 143 -0.52 0.74 -9.38
CA MET A 143 0.25 -0.22 -8.59
C MET A 143 0.40 -1.57 -9.31
N GLY A 144 -0.64 -2.03 -10.02
CA GLY A 144 -0.55 -3.21 -10.88
C GLY A 144 0.45 -3.02 -12.03
N ALA A 145 0.45 -1.84 -12.66
CA ALA A 145 1.43 -1.48 -13.69
C ALA A 145 2.87 -1.45 -13.12
N LEU A 146 3.05 -0.87 -11.94
CA LEU A 146 4.35 -0.84 -11.25
C LEU A 146 4.85 -2.26 -10.92
N GLY A 147 3.95 -3.15 -10.49
CA GLY A 147 4.28 -4.57 -10.28
C GLY A 147 4.79 -5.24 -11.55
N ALA A 148 4.19 -4.96 -12.71
CA ALA A 148 4.68 -5.47 -14.00
C ALA A 148 6.03 -4.85 -14.40
N ALA A 149 6.19 -3.55 -14.22
CA ALA A 149 7.45 -2.84 -14.48
C ALA A 149 8.60 -3.48 -13.70
N PHE A 150 8.35 -3.83 -12.44
CA PHE A 150 9.33 -4.47 -11.56
C PHE A 150 9.78 -5.85 -12.07
N VAL A 151 8.90 -6.61 -12.72
CA VAL A 151 9.20 -7.91 -13.33
C VAL A 151 9.97 -7.77 -14.65
N LEU A 152 9.82 -6.63 -15.34
CA LEU A 152 10.59 -6.34 -16.56
C LEU A 152 12.00 -5.82 -16.28
N LEU A 153 12.28 -5.33 -15.07
CA LEU A 153 13.61 -4.83 -14.73
C LEU A 153 14.67 -5.94 -14.81
N PRO A 154 15.88 -5.60 -15.29
CA PRO A 154 17.06 -6.46 -15.17
C PRO A 154 17.31 -6.88 -13.72
N ASP A 155 17.78 -8.12 -13.51
CA ASP A 155 17.95 -8.69 -12.16
C ASP A 155 18.84 -7.82 -11.25
N ARG A 156 19.85 -7.15 -11.81
CA ARG A 156 20.70 -6.21 -11.07
C ARG A 156 19.91 -5.05 -10.46
N LEU A 157 19.03 -4.43 -11.24
CA LEU A 157 18.20 -3.31 -10.77
C LEU A 157 17.12 -3.79 -9.81
N ARG A 158 16.55 -4.98 -10.05
CA ARG A 158 15.56 -5.58 -9.15
C ARG A 158 16.15 -5.81 -7.75
N ILE A 159 17.33 -6.44 -7.67
CA ILE A 159 18.00 -6.70 -6.39
C ILE A 159 18.37 -5.38 -5.70
N ALA A 160 18.88 -4.39 -6.44
CA ALA A 160 19.18 -3.07 -5.90
C ALA A 160 17.93 -2.40 -5.29
N LEU A 161 16.79 -2.42 -5.99
CA LEU A 161 15.54 -1.87 -5.50
C LEU A 161 15.00 -2.62 -4.27
N ILE A 162 15.08 -3.96 -4.26
CA ILE A 162 14.66 -4.76 -3.09
C ILE A 162 15.50 -4.41 -1.88
N ASN A 163 16.82 -4.35 -2.05
CA ASN A 163 17.74 -4.03 -0.95
C ASN A 163 17.53 -2.61 -0.46
N GLY A 164 17.42 -1.63 -1.36
CA GLY A 164 17.13 -0.24 -1.01
C GLY A 164 15.80 -0.12 -0.26
N PHE A 165 14.73 -0.74 -0.78
CA PHE A 165 13.42 -0.72 -0.13
C PHE A 165 13.44 -1.44 1.24
N ALA A 166 14.16 -2.56 1.36
CA ALA A 166 14.31 -3.28 2.62
C ALA A 166 15.06 -2.43 3.68
N TRP A 167 16.12 -1.73 3.28
CA TRP A 167 16.83 -0.81 4.16
C TRP A 167 15.98 0.40 4.54
N THR A 168 15.31 1.03 3.57
CA THR A 168 14.44 2.18 3.83
C THR A 168 13.26 1.79 4.73
N LEU A 169 12.67 0.61 4.54
CA LEU A 169 11.65 0.09 5.44
C LEU A 169 12.20 -0.21 6.83
N GLY A 170 13.35 -0.90 6.90
CA GLY A 170 13.97 -1.23 8.18
C GLY A 170 14.27 0.03 9.00
N ILE A 171 15.00 0.97 8.41
CA ILE A 171 15.35 2.23 9.06
C ILE A 171 14.10 3.07 9.32
N GLY A 172 13.15 3.13 8.39
CA GLY A 172 11.91 3.89 8.53
C GLY A 172 11.00 3.38 9.64
N ILE A 173 10.84 2.06 9.77
CA ILE A 173 10.06 1.44 10.86
C ILE A 173 10.70 1.71 12.21
N PHE A 174 12.03 1.65 12.28
CA PHE A 174 12.78 1.91 13.51
C PHE A 174 13.22 3.36 13.62
N SER A 175 12.72 4.30 12.82
CA SER A 175 13.29 5.65 12.72
C SER A 175 13.29 6.36 14.07
N GLU A 176 12.24 6.18 14.87
CA GLU A 176 12.15 6.75 16.21
C GLU A 176 13.20 6.17 17.16
N ASN A 177 13.36 4.83 17.16
CA ASN A 177 14.39 4.15 17.97
C ASN A 177 15.81 4.50 17.51
N VAL A 178 16.04 4.50 16.19
CA VAL A 178 17.32 4.83 15.56
C VAL A 178 17.68 6.29 15.85
N THR A 179 16.73 7.22 15.74
CA THR A 179 16.94 8.63 16.09
C THR A 179 17.26 8.78 17.57
N GLN A 180 16.56 8.06 18.45
CA GLN A 180 16.83 8.10 19.89
C GLN A 180 18.23 7.60 20.24
N ILE A 181 18.71 6.53 19.58
CA ILE A 181 20.08 6.03 19.78
C ILE A 181 21.11 7.00 19.17
N LEU A 182 20.87 7.49 17.96
CA LEU A 182 21.79 8.40 17.27
C LEU A 182 21.92 9.74 18.00
N THR A 183 20.87 10.28 18.60
CA THR A 183 20.95 11.51 19.40
C THR A 183 21.86 11.37 20.64
N GLN A 184 22.13 10.13 21.09
CA GLN A 184 23.06 9.86 22.20
C GLN A 184 24.52 9.69 21.74
N VAL A 185 24.77 9.36 20.46
CA VAL A 185 26.08 8.93 19.97
C VAL A 185 26.64 9.82 18.84
N ALA A 186 25.77 10.42 18.03
CA ALA A 186 26.13 11.15 16.81
C ALA A 186 25.90 12.67 16.94
N ASN A 187 26.63 13.43 16.14
CA ASN A 187 26.55 14.87 16.11
C ASN A 187 25.24 15.35 15.45
N ARG A 188 24.64 16.45 15.95
CA ARG A 188 23.29 16.90 15.56
C ARG A 188 23.12 17.14 14.05
N ASP A 189 24.18 17.52 13.35
CA ASP A 189 24.15 17.82 11.91
C ASP A 189 23.91 16.57 11.05
N ILE A 190 24.46 15.41 11.45
CA ILE A 190 24.26 14.14 10.74
C ILE A 190 22.81 13.67 10.92
N ILE A 191 22.24 13.88 12.10
CA ILE A 191 20.87 13.49 12.44
C ILE A 191 19.87 14.32 11.65
N ASN A 192 20.07 15.64 11.54
CA ASN A 192 19.20 16.53 10.77
C ASN A 192 19.29 16.28 9.25
N PHE A 193 20.44 15.79 8.76
CA PHE A 193 20.57 15.39 7.36
C PHE A 193 19.80 14.10 7.05
N LEU A 194 19.91 13.09 7.92
CA LEU A 194 19.27 11.78 7.74
C LEU A 194 17.77 11.78 8.07
N PHE A 195 17.36 12.51 9.11
CA PHE A 195 16.01 12.51 9.64
C PHE A 195 15.41 13.91 9.68
N LEU A 196 14.24 14.08 9.06
CA LEU A 196 13.43 15.29 9.12
C LEU A 196 12.18 14.95 9.92
N GLN A 197 12.03 15.55 11.12
CA GLN A 197 10.88 15.32 12.02
C GLN A 197 10.57 13.83 12.30
N LYS A 198 11.62 13.03 12.61
CA LYS A 198 11.55 11.58 12.87
C LYS A 198 11.23 10.67 11.66
N THR A 199 11.26 11.21 10.45
CA THR A 199 11.09 10.45 9.19
C THR A 199 12.36 10.54 8.36
N LEU A 200 12.63 9.56 7.47
CA LEU A 200 13.79 9.69 6.57
C LEU A 200 13.59 10.90 5.65
N ASN A 201 14.64 11.69 5.53
CA ASN A 201 14.69 12.78 4.58
C ASN A 201 14.76 12.22 3.14
N ILE A 202 14.13 12.90 2.18
CA ILE A 202 14.05 12.46 0.77
C ILE A 202 15.43 12.17 0.15
N PRO A 203 16.48 12.99 0.36
CA PRO A 203 17.81 12.71 -0.18
C PRO A 203 18.44 11.46 0.44
N ALA A 204 18.18 11.20 1.73
CA ALA A 204 18.71 10.03 2.44
C ALA A 204 18.00 8.73 2.02
N ALA A 205 16.75 8.81 1.57
CA ALA A 205 15.97 7.64 1.14
C ALA A 205 16.36 7.11 -0.26
N ILE A 206 17.11 7.91 -1.05
CA ILE A 206 17.50 7.58 -2.44
C ILE A 206 18.98 7.17 -2.54
N LEU A 207 19.79 7.48 -1.53
CA LEU A 207 21.20 7.10 -1.41
C LEU A 207 21.37 5.63 -1.00
#